data_AF-A0A6L6L8G8-F1
#
_entry.id   AF-A0A6L6L8G8-F1
#
_cell.length_a   1.000
_cell.length_b   1.000
_cell.length_c   1.000
_cell.angle_alpha   90.00
_cell.angle_beta   90.00
_cell.angle_gamma   90.00
#
_symmetry.space_group_name_H-M   'P 1'
#
loop_
_entity.id
_entity.type
_entity.pdbx_description
1 polymer ?
#
loop_
_entity_poly.entity_id
_entity_poly.type
_entity_poly.pdbx_seq_one_letter_code
_entity_poly.pdbx_strand_id
1 'polypeptide(L)' 'MTNTIAHTVSMLEMLPAQEQDFAYEFVKRLVLAWDPDYTKLTPEERSRLEAAEQGEYISGKDINWDDE' A
#
# COMPACT_ATOMS: atom_id res chain seq x y z
N MET A 1 -6.53 -11.37 -2.95
CA MET A 1 -5.91 -11.18 -4.29
C MET A 1 -6.84 -11.81 -5.33
N THR A 2 -7.22 -11.11 -6.39
CA THR A 2 -8.09 -11.71 -7.43
C THR A 2 -7.27 -12.64 -8.33
N ASN A 3 -7.87 -13.70 -8.86
CA ASN A 3 -7.19 -14.63 -9.78
C ASN A 3 -6.54 -13.91 -10.96
N THR A 4 -7.17 -12.84 -11.45
CA THR A 4 -6.66 -12.01 -12.53
C THR A 4 -5.31 -11.37 -12.19
N ILE A 5 -5.17 -10.82 -10.97
CA ILE A 5 -3.91 -10.20 -10.53
C ILE A 5 -2.79 -11.24 -10.44
N ALA A 6 -3.08 -12.42 -9.88
CA ALA A 6 -2.10 -13.50 -9.78
C ALA A 6 -1.60 -13.97 -11.16
N HIS A 7 -2.50 -14.12 -12.13
CA HIS A 7 -2.12 -14.44 -13.50
C HIS A 7 -1.31 -13.32 -14.16
N THR A 8 -1.68 -12.05 -13.96
CA THR A 8 -0.91 -10.92 -14.50
C THR A 8 0.50 -10.86 -13.93
N VAL A 9 0.67 -11.08 -12.63
CA VAL A 9 2.00 -11.10 -11.99
C VAL A 9 2.85 -12.23 -12.55
N SER A 10 2.29 -13.45 -12.65
CA SER A 10 3.00 -14.58 -13.26
C SER A 10 3.41 -14.31 -14.70
N MET A 11 2.58 -13.63 -15.49
CA MET A 11 2.94 -13.24 -16.85
C MET A 11 4.08 -12.20 -16.90
N LEU A 12 4.07 -11.21 -15.99
CA LEU A 12 5.14 -10.21 -15.89
C LEU A 12 6.48 -10.83 -15.51
N GLU A 13 6.49 -11.80 -14.59
CA GLU A 13 7.70 -12.50 -14.17
C GLU A 13 8.36 -13.32 -15.29
N MET A 14 7.58 -13.79 -16.26
CA MET A 14 8.09 -14.53 -17.43
C MET A 14 8.71 -13.64 -18.50
N LEU A 15 8.56 -12.31 -18.41
CA LEU A 15 9.08 -11.38 -19.41
C LEU A 15 10.62 -11.23 -19.32
N PRO A 16 11.30 -10.83 -20.41
CA PRO A 16 12.70 -10.42 -20.33
C PRO A 16 12.89 -9.21 -19.40
N ALA A 17 14.07 -9.08 -18.79
CA ALA A 17 14.37 -8.03 -17.81
C ALA A 17 14.04 -6.61 -18.31
N GLN A 18 14.34 -6.31 -19.58
CA GLN A 18 14.06 -5.00 -20.17
C GLN A 18 12.56 -4.66 -20.22
N GLU A 19 11.71 -5.66 -20.46
CA GLU A 19 10.25 -5.49 -20.47
C GLU A 19 9.69 -5.40 -19.05
N GLN A 20 10.31 -6.08 -18.09
CA GLN A 20 9.96 -5.95 -16.67
C GLN A 20 10.26 -4.53 -16.16
N ASP A 21 11.42 -3.96 -16.50
CA ASP A 21 11.80 -2.59 -16.14
C ASP A 21 10.81 -1.57 -16.72
N PHE A 22 10.41 -1.75 -17.98
CA PHE A 22 9.39 -0.93 -18.60
C PHE A 22 8.03 -1.06 -17.89
N ALA A 23 7.59 -2.28 -17.62
CA ALA A 23 6.33 -2.54 -16.93
C ALA A 23 6.32 -1.89 -15.52
N TYR A 24 7.43 -1.96 -14.79
CA TYR A 24 7.58 -1.32 -13.49
C TYR A 24 7.41 0.21 -13.58
N GLU A 25 8.15 0.87 -14.49
CA GLU A 25 8.06 2.33 -14.66
C GLU A 25 6.67 2.76 -15.15
N PHE A 26 6.03 1.96 -16.00
CA PHE A 26 4.66 2.22 -16.45
C PHE A 26 3.65 2.11 -15.30
N VAL A 27 3.68 1.02 -14.52
CA VAL A 27 2.80 0.83 -13.35
C VAL A 27 3.03 1.92 -12.31
N LYS A 28 4.28 2.29 -12.05
CA LYS A 28 4.62 3.38 -11.12
C LYS A 28 3.97 4.71 -11.53
N ARG A 29 3.99 5.06 -12.82
CA ARG A 29 3.30 6.26 -13.33
C ARG A 29 1.79 6.18 -13.17
N LEU A 30 1.19 5.01 -13.38
CA LEU A 30 -0.24 4.80 -13.16
C LEU A 30 -0.61 4.97 -11.68
N VAL A 31 0.20 4.40 -10.77
CA VAL A 31 0.00 4.56 -9.33
C VAL A 31 0.13 6.02 -8.93
N LEU A 32 1.15 6.74 -9.38
CA LEU A 32 1.32 8.17 -9.10
C LEU A 32 0.17 9.03 -9.66
N ALA A 33 -0.34 8.73 -10.84
CA ALA A 33 -1.49 9.45 -11.40
C ALA A 33 -2.78 9.16 -10.63
N TRP A 34 -2.92 7.93 -10.12
CA TRP A 34 -4.07 7.52 -9.32
C TRP A 34 -4.00 8.05 -7.89
N ASP A 35 -2.82 8.07 -7.28
CA ASP A 35 -2.56 8.50 -5.91
C ASP A 35 -1.20 9.20 -5.82
N PRO A 36 -1.16 10.51 -6.10
CA PRO A 36 0.09 11.27 -6.09
C PRO A 36 0.78 11.30 -4.73
N ASP A 37 -0.02 11.32 -3.66
CA ASP A 37 0.45 11.50 -2.28
C ASP A 37 0.49 10.18 -1.50
N TYR A 38 0.24 9.04 -2.15
CA TYR A 38 0.20 7.71 -1.54
C TYR A 38 -0.73 7.60 -0.31
N THR A 39 -1.86 8.31 -0.34
CA THR A 39 -2.80 8.40 0.78
C THR A 39 -4.01 7.46 0.66
N LYS A 40 -4.19 6.83 -0.50
CA LYS A 40 -5.35 5.97 -0.77
C LYS A 40 -5.13 4.60 -0.16
N LEU A 41 -5.97 4.30 0.83
CA LEU A 41 -6.00 3.00 1.46
C LEU A 41 -6.72 1.99 0.58
N THR A 42 -6.18 0.77 0.51
CA THR A 42 -6.94 -0.40 0.08
C THR A 42 -8.13 -0.63 1.04
N PRO A 43 -9.19 -1.33 0.60
CA PRO A 43 -10.33 -1.63 1.47
C PRO A 43 -9.94 -2.37 2.76
N GLU A 44 -8.92 -3.24 2.68
CA GLU A 44 -8.38 -3.96 3.84
C GLU A 44 -7.65 -3.02 4.80
N GLU A 45 -6.79 -2.14 4.29
CA GLU A 45 -6.11 -1.13 5.12
C GLU A 45 -7.09 -0.18 5.78
N ARG A 46 -8.13 0.23 5.06
CA ARG A 46 -9.20 1.06 5.64
C ARG A 46 -9.89 0.35 6.78
N SER A 47 -10.29 -0.91 6.59
CA SER A 47 -10.94 -1.69 7.64
C SER A 47 -10.05 -1.87 8.87
N ARG A 48 -8.74 -2.07 8.68
CA ARG A 48 -7.77 -2.11 9.78
C ARG A 48 -7.62 -0.77 10.49
N LEU A 49 -7.61 0.33 9.74
CA LEU A 49 -7.56 1.68 10.31
C LEU A 49 -8.80 1.97 11.16
N GLU A 50 -9.99 1.70 10.63
CA GLU A 50 -11.26 1.88 11.35
C GLU A 50 -11.32 1.02 12.63
N ALA A 51 -10.79 -0.21 12.59
CA ALA A 51 -10.71 -1.07 13.77
C ALA A 51 -9.74 -0.52 14.83
N ALA A 52 -8.61 0.07 14.41
CA ALA A 52 -7.65 0.70 15.30
C ALA A 52 -8.21 1.98 15.93
N GLU A 53 -9.00 2.77 15.18
CA GLU A 53 -9.70 3.97 15.68
C GLU A 53 -10.80 3.66 16.69
N GLN A 54 -11.26 2.40 16.80
CA GLN A 54 -12.23 1.97 17.81
C GLN A 54 -11.57 1.36 19.05
N GLY A 55 -10.25 1.18 19.06
CA GLY A 55 -9.49 0.68 20.21
C GLY A 55 -9.29 1.73 21.29
N GLU A 56 -8.72 1.32 22.44
CA GLU A 56 -8.20 2.27 23.43
C GLU A 56 -6.88 2.86 22.93
N TYR A 57 -6.89 4.13 22.55
CA TYR A 57 -5.69 4.91 22.25
C TYR A 57 -5.47 5.94 23.34
N ILE A 58 -4.21 6.09 23.74
CA ILE A 58 -3.75 7.14 24.63
C ILE A 58 -3.22 8.26 23.73
N SER A 59 -3.70 9.48 23.91
CA SER A 59 -3.16 10.63 23.18
C SER A 59 -1.67 10.76 23.48
N GLY A 60 -0.84 11.05 22.47
CA GLY A 60 0.60 11.23 22.68
C GLY A 60 0.95 12.35 23.67
N LYS A 61 0.01 13.27 23.94
CA LYS A 61 0.13 14.32 24.98
C LYS A 61 -0.06 13.80 26.40
N ASP A 62 -0.76 12.68 26.54
CA ASP A 62 -1.05 12.03 27.82
C ASP A 62 0.01 10.95 28.16
N ILE A 63 0.98 10.74 27.27
CA ILE A 63 2.15 9.90 27.49
C ILE A 63 3.24 10.75 28.15
N ASN A 64 3.68 10.36 29.34
CA ASN A 64 4.85 10.98 29.97
C ASN A 64 6.13 10.41 29.34
N TRP A 65 6.76 11.18 28.45
CA TRP A 65 7.97 10.77 27.74
C TRP A 65 9.26 10.99 28.56
N ASP A 66 9.16 11.71 29.68
CA ASP A 66 10.30 12.09 30.51
C ASP A 66 10.56 11.10 31.68
N ASP A 67 9.80 10.00 31.77
CA ASP A 67 10.07 8.90 32.72
C ASP A 67 11.12 7.93 32.14
N GLU A 68 12.40 8.32 32.22
CA GLU A 68 13.58 7.43 32.15
C GLU A 68 14.31 7.36 33.51
#